data_AF-A0A957JJQ1-F1
#
_entry.id   AF-A0A957JJQ1-F1
#
_cell.length_a   1.000
_cell.length_b   1.000
_cell.length_c   1.000
_cell.angle_alpha   90.00
_cell.angle_beta   90.00
_cell.angle_gamma   90.00
#
_symmetry.space_group_name_H-M   'P 1'
#
loop_
_entity.id
_entity.type
_entity.pdbx_description
1 polymer ?
#
loop_
_entity_poly.entity_id
_entity_poly.type
_entity_poly.pdbx_seq_one_letter_code
_entity_poly.pdbx_strand_id
1 'polypeptide(L)'
;ARRILLVDSGQWYYDSQTAPYRAALQDLNLAYDQWPIYNPIHEVPTLDDLRPYDAVLWSAPKDSPGLINAGTVISHYLGLGKDLFISGQNVGGFDGGSLAEAWWSTAMRGQYLDQLLPEPGLTITGRGDSIFSGLTLNLNSGDAAHNQDSLDVVAPGINSFTSTS
;
A
#
# COMPACT_ATOMS: atom_id res chain seq x y z
N ALA A 1 -13.03 15.21 -12.25
CA ALA A 1 -13.05 13.77 -11.91
C ALA A 1 -11.81 13.47 -11.09
N ARG A 2 -11.90 12.53 -10.15
CA ARG A 2 -10.75 12.14 -9.31
C ARG A 2 -9.67 11.50 -10.19
N ARG A 3 -8.43 11.97 -10.11
CA ARG A 3 -7.29 11.40 -10.88
C ARG A 3 -6.56 10.34 -10.07
N ILE A 4 -6.31 9.19 -10.67
CA ILE A 4 -5.70 8.03 -10.02
C ILE A 4 -4.40 7.67 -10.76
N LEU A 5 -3.33 7.43 -9.99
CA LEU A 5 -2.10 6.85 -10.50
C LEU A 5 -1.92 5.45 -9.90
N LEU A 6 -1.70 4.44 -10.75
CA LEU A 6 -1.28 3.11 -10.35
C LEU A 6 0.23 2.99 -10.50
N VAL A 7 0.97 2.98 -9.39
CA VAL A 7 2.41 2.76 -9.36
C VAL A 7 2.69 1.26 -9.24
N ASP A 8 3.54 0.75 -10.13
CA ASP A 8 3.97 -0.64 -10.18
C ASP A 8 5.45 -0.74 -9.81
N SER A 9 5.75 -0.97 -8.52
CA SER A 9 7.11 -1.21 -8.06
C SER A 9 7.52 -2.69 -8.20
N GLY A 10 6.71 -3.53 -8.85
CA GLY A 10 7.07 -4.92 -9.14
C GLY A 10 7.94 -5.13 -10.38
N GLN A 11 7.97 -4.14 -11.29
CA GLN A 11 8.58 -4.32 -12.61
C GLN A 11 10.10 -4.46 -12.56
N TRP A 12 10.78 -3.76 -11.65
CA TRP A 12 12.25 -3.78 -11.55
C TRP A 12 12.84 -5.12 -11.07
N TYR A 13 11.99 -6.02 -10.53
CA TYR A 13 12.34 -7.40 -10.22
C TYR A 13 11.41 -8.43 -10.90
N TYR A 14 10.74 -8.03 -11.98
CA TYR A 14 9.93 -8.91 -12.84
C TYR A 14 8.78 -9.65 -12.12
N ASP A 15 8.20 -9.06 -11.08
CA ASP A 15 7.11 -9.66 -10.30
C ASP A 15 5.98 -8.64 -10.08
N SER A 16 5.52 -8.04 -11.17
CA SER A 16 4.39 -7.11 -11.16
C SER A 16 3.11 -7.77 -10.66
N GLN A 17 2.41 -7.09 -9.73
CA GLN A 17 1.14 -7.54 -9.16
C GLN A 17 0.01 -6.53 -9.44
N THR A 18 0.09 -5.80 -10.56
CA THR A 18 -0.90 -4.77 -10.93
C THR A 18 -2.14 -5.29 -11.63
N ALA A 19 -2.19 -6.55 -12.05
CA ALA A 19 -3.35 -7.08 -12.77
C ALA A 19 -4.68 -6.97 -11.98
N PRO A 20 -4.74 -7.32 -10.68
CA PRO A 20 -5.96 -7.15 -9.88
C PRO A 20 -6.40 -5.68 -9.75
N TYR A 21 -5.43 -4.76 -9.61
CA TYR A 21 -5.70 -3.32 -9.55
C TYR A 21 -6.37 -2.82 -10.82
N ARG A 22 -5.84 -3.19 -11.99
CA ARG A 22 -6.40 -2.78 -13.29
C ARG A 22 -7.81 -3.34 -13.49
N ALA A 23 -8.04 -4.61 -13.14
CA ALA A 23 -9.35 -5.23 -13.22
C ALA A 23 -10.38 -4.48 -12.35
N ALA A 24 -10.06 -4.21 -11.09
CA ALA A 24 -10.94 -3.47 -10.20
C ALA A 24 -11.23 -2.04 -10.68
N LEU A 25 -10.22 -1.33 -11.18
CA LEU A 25 -10.41 0.01 -11.75
C LEU A 25 -11.30 -0.01 -13.00
N GLN A 26 -11.16 -1.03 -13.85
CA GLN A 26 -11.99 -1.22 -15.03
C GLN A 26 -13.44 -1.55 -14.66
N ASP A 27 -13.65 -2.46 -13.72
CA ASP A 27 -15.00 -2.84 -13.24
C ASP A 27 -15.74 -1.66 -12.60
N LEU A 28 -15.01 -0.76 -11.94
CA LEU A 28 -15.53 0.47 -11.36
C LEU A 28 -15.65 1.63 -12.37
N ASN A 29 -15.24 1.43 -13.63
CA ASN A 29 -15.18 2.44 -14.67
C ASN A 29 -14.41 3.71 -14.24
N LEU A 30 -13.31 3.51 -13.51
CA LEU A 30 -12.42 4.57 -13.04
C LEU A 30 -11.23 4.72 -14.00
N ALA A 31 -11.02 5.94 -14.51
CA ALA A 31 -9.84 6.26 -15.30
C ALA A 31 -8.59 6.36 -14.40
N TYR A 32 -7.46 5.86 -14.90
CA TYR A 32 -6.18 5.89 -14.21
C TYR A 32 -5.03 6.01 -15.19
N ASP A 33 -3.94 6.60 -14.73
CA ASP A 33 -2.63 6.53 -15.37
C ASP A 33 -1.81 5.43 -14.67
N GLN A 34 -0.84 4.81 -15.35
CA GLN A 34 0.03 3.78 -14.78
C GLN A 34 1.50 4.21 -14.84
N TRP A 35 2.24 3.96 -13.77
CA TRP A 35 3.67 4.25 -13.64
C TRP A 35 4.46 2.98 -13.30
N PRO A 36 5.02 2.28 -14.29
CA PRO A 36 5.93 1.17 -14.04
C PRO A 36 7.33 1.66 -13.62
N ILE A 37 7.89 1.05 -12.58
CA ILE A 37 9.27 1.30 -12.14
C ILE A 37 10.14 0.12 -12.60
N TYR A 38 10.91 0.31 -13.67
CA TYR A 38 11.90 -0.68 -14.13
C TYR A 38 13.27 -0.45 -13.49
N ASN A 39 13.54 0.77 -13.00
CA ASN A 39 14.74 1.11 -12.26
C ASN A 39 14.42 1.83 -10.94
N PRO A 40 14.66 1.22 -9.77
CA PRO A 40 14.29 1.77 -8.46
C PRO A 40 15.18 2.93 -7.99
N ILE A 41 16.18 3.34 -8.79
CA ILE A 41 17.05 4.47 -8.50
C ILE A 41 16.65 5.70 -9.31
N HIS A 42 16.14 5.52 -10.53
CA HIS A 42 15.93 6.62 -11.49
C HIS A 42 14.48 6.81 -11.93
N GLU A 43 13.63 5.80 -11.78
CA GLU A 43 12.25 5.83 -12.27
C GLU A 43 11.21 5.88 -11.14
N VAL A 44 11.67 6.15 -9.92
CA VAL A 44 10.79 6.38 -8.77
C VAL A 44 10.09 7.74 -8.97
N PRO A 45 8.75 7.82 -8.88
CA PRO A 45 8.03 9.06 -9.11
C PRO A 45 8.44 10.13 -8.10
N THR A 46 8.58 11.37 -8.58
CA THR A 46 8.84 12.54 -7.73
C THR A 46 7.54 13.12 -7.20
N LEU A 47 7.62 14.07 -6.26
CA LEU A 47 6.42 14.78 -5.79
C LEU A 47 5.70 15.52 -6.92
N ASP A 48 6.44 16.08 -7.89
CA ASP A 48 5.83 16.80 -9.01
C ASP A 48 5.07 15.84 -9.95
N ASP A 49 5.52 14.59 -10.05
CA ASP A 49 4.81 13.54 -10.79
C ASP A 49 3.53 13.11 -10.06
N LEU A 50 3.55 13.02 -8.72
CA LEU A 50 2.40 12.59 -7.92
C LEU A 50 1.36 13.69 -7.71
N ARG A 51 1.77 14.97 -7.62
CA ARG A 51 0.89 16.12 -7.28
C ARG A 51 -0.38 16.24 -8.13
N PRO A 52 -0.39 15.94 -9.45
CA PRO A 52 -1.59 16.02 -10.27
C PRO A 52 -2.66 14.97 -9.94
N TYR A 53 -2.30 13.92 -9.19
CA TYR A 53 -3.20 12.82 -8.83
C TYR A 53 -3.85 13.08 -7.47
N ASP A 54 -5.07 12.59 -7.31
CA ASP A 54 -5.82 12.67 -6.05
C ASP A 54 -5.59 11.41 -5.20
N ALA A 55 -5.41 10.26 -5.86
CA ALA A 55 -5.07 9.01 -5.22
C ALA A 55 -3.89 8.34 -5.93
N VAL A 56 -3.00 7.74 -5.14
CA VAL A 56 -1.98 6.80 -5.63
C VAL A 56 -2.34 5.41 -5.11
N LEU A 57 -2.44 4.46 -6.03
CA LEU A 57 -2.48 3.03 -5.73
C LEU A 57 -1.07 2.49 -5.94
N TRP A 58 -0.48 1.90 -4.92
CA TRP A 58 0.90 1.42 -4.95
C TRP A 58 0.94 -0.10 -4.81
N SER A 59 1.31 -0.79 -5.89
CA SER A 59 1.58 -2.22 -5.88
C SER A 59 3.03 -2.45 -5.51
N ALA A 60 3.30 -2.95 -4.30
CA ALA A 60 4.64 -3.21 -3.74
C ALA A 60 4.88 -4.70 -3.44
N PRO A 61 4.96 -5.59 -4.45
CA PRO A 61 4.95 -7.04 -4.24
C PRO A 61 5.98 -7.56 -3.22
N LYS A 62 7.22 -7.05 -3.25
CA LYS A 62 8.36 -7.51 -2.44
C LYS A 62 9.25 -6.33 -1.99
N ASP A 63 8.69 -5.13 -2.01
CA ASP A 63 9.38 -3.90 -1.63
C ASP A 63 8.47 -2.96 -0.83
N SER A 64 8.90 -1.71 -0.69
CA SER A 64 8.13 -0.65 -0.08
C SER A 64 8.58 0.71 -0.64
N PRO A 65 7.78 1.78 -0.49
CA PRO A 65 8.20 3.12 -0.86
C PRO A 65 9.53 3.53 -0.23
N GLY A 66 9.73 3.28 1.06
CA GLY A 66 10.99 3.58 1.74
C GLY A 66 12.18 2.82 1.14
N LEU A 67 12.00 1.54 0.79
CA LEU A 67 13.08 0.70 0.24
C LEU A 67 13.64 1.23 -1.08
N ILE A 68 12.80 1.91 -1.88
CA ILE A 68 13.20 2.53 -3.14
C ILE A 68 13.39 4.05 -3.02
N ASN A 69 13.61 4.57 -1.81
CA ASN A 69 13.82 6.00 -1.51
C ASN A 69 12.64 6.92 -1.85
N ALA A 70 11.41 6.39 -1.93
CA ALA A 70 10.18 7.16 -2.17
C ALA A 70 9.53 7.67 -0.86
N GLY A 71 10.03 7.30 0.31
CA GLY A 71 9.41 7.60 1.60
C GLY A 71 9.18 9.10 1.89
N THR A 72 10.15 9.96 1.54
CA THR A 72 9.97 11.43 1.62
C THR A 72 8.93 11.94 0.62
N VAL A 73 8.91 11.40 -0.60
CA VAL A 73 7.94 11.78 -1.64
C VAL A 73 6.52 11.43 -1.18
N ILE A 74 6.32 10.22 -0.65
CA ILE A 74 5.03 9.78 -0.09
C ILE A 74 4.62 10.64 1.10
N SER A 75 5.55 10.95 2.00
CA SER A 75 5.27 11.83 3.16
C SER A 75 4.75 13.21 2.71
N HIS A 76 5.40 13.82 1.72
CA HIS A 76 4.95 15.11 1.19
C HIS A 76 3.63 15.01 0.43
N TYR A 77 3.44 13.96 -0.38
CA TYR A 77 2.20 13.74 -1.11
C TYR A 77 0.99 13.62 -0.16
N LEU A 78 1.11 12.81 0.90
CA LEU A 78 0.09 12.70 1.95
C LEU A 78 -0.07 14.01 2.74
N GLY A 79 1.02 14.75 2.95
CA GLY A 79 0.99 16.09 3.56
C GLY A 79 0.19 17.13 2.76
N LEU A 80 -0.04 16.92 1.45
CA LEU A 80 -0.94 17.72 0.62
C LEU A 80 -2.42 17.32 0.78
N GLY A 81 -2.75 16.38 1.68
CA GLY A 81 -4.10 15.87 1.88
C GLY A 81 -4.54 14.91 0.78
N LYS A 82 -3.59 14.23 0.12
CA LYS A 82 -3.85 13.25 -0.92
C LYS A 82 -3.95 11.84 -0.34
N ASP A 83 -4.55 10.92 -1.10
CA ASP A 83 -4.81 9.57 -0.61
C ASP A 83 -3.81 8.54 -1.19
N LEU A 84 -3.40 7.60 -0.35
CA LEU A 84 -2.57 6.45 -0.71
C LEU A 84 -3.31 5.16 -0.36
N PHE A 85 -3.37 4.24 -1.31
CA PHE A 85 -3.66 2.83 -1.05
C PHE A 85 -2.43 2.03 -1.43
N ILE A 86 -1.97 1.14 -0.56
CA ILE A 86 -0.77 0.34 -0.78
C ILE A 86 -1.01 -1.09 -0.32
N SER A 87 -0.56 -2.05 -1.12
CA SER A 87 -0.50 -3.46 -0.71
C SER A 87 0.81 -4.09 -1.16
N GLY A 88 1.30 -5.04 -0.38
CA GLY A 88 2.59 -5.67 -0.64
C GLY A 88 2.98 -6.68 0.42
N GLN A 89 4.10 -7.36 0.21
CA GLN A 89 4.75 -8.14 1.25
C GLN A 89 5.55 -7.20 2.16
N ASN A 90 5.31 -7.28 3.47
CA ASN A 90 6.17 -6.66 4.50
C ASN A 90 6.34 -5.15 4.41
N VAL A 91 5.37 -4.43 3.81
CA VAL A 91 5.42 -2.96 3.71
C VAL A 91 5.57 -2.33 5.09
N GLY A 92 4.89 -2.87 6.11
CA GLY A 92 5.00 -2.41 7.49
C GLY A 92 6.34 -2.77 8.14
N GLY A 93 6.87 -3.97 7.88
CA GLY A 93 8.21 -4.33 8.34
C GLY A 93 9.31 -3.43 7.77
N PHE A 94 9.20 -3.07 6.48
CA PHE A 94 10.12 -2.13 5.85
C PHE A 94 9.92 -0.70 6.34
N ASP A 95 8.78 -0.08 6.02
CA ASP A 95 8.58 1.36 6.21
C ASP A 95 8.17 1.72 7.64
N GLY A 96 7.46 0.83 8.34
CA GLY A 96 7.07 1.05 9.74
C GLY A 96 8.08 0.57 10.77
N GLY A 97 8.87 -0.44 10.43
CA GLY A 97 9.89 -1.03 11.29
C GLY A 97 11.29 -0.54 10.95
N SER A 98 11.94 -1.22 10.00
CA SER A 98 13.38 -1.08 9.76
C SER A 98 13.83 0.30 9.26
N LEU A 99 13.06 0.94 8.39
CA LEU A 99 13.36 2.26 7.82
C LEU A 99 12.74 3.41 8.62
N ALA A 100 11.69 3.12 9.40
CA ALA A 100 10.95 4.09 10.22
C ALA A 100 10.53 5.36 9.43
N GLU A 101 9.92 5.14 8.27
CA GLU A 101 9.46 6.19 7.37
C GLU A 101 8.41 7.09 8.02
N ALA A 102 8.54 8.40 7.80
CA ALA A 102 7.67 9.40 8.44
C ALA A 102 6.20 9.22 8.04
N TRP A 103 5.93 8.88 6.77
CA TRP A 103 4.57 8.69 6.27
C TRP A 103 3.81 7.57 7.01
N TRP A 104 4.51 6.53 7.45
CA TRP A 104 3.92 5.41 8.18
C TRP A 104 3.36 5.84 9.53
N SER A 105 4.16 6.56 10.31
CA SER A 105 3.76 6.97 11.67
C SER A 105 2.86 8.19 11.68
N THR A 106 3.02 9.12 10.73
CA THR A 106 2.31 10.41 10.74
C THR A 106 1.01 10.41 9.95
N ALA A 107 1.01 9.80 8.76
CA ALA A 107 -0.14 9.81 7.87
C ALA A 107 -1.01 8.55 8.04
N MET A 108 -0.40 7.36 7.93
CA MET A 108 -1.10 6.09 8.20
C MET A 108 -1.43 5.92 9.68
N ARG A 109 -0.65 6.57 10.57
CA ARG A 109 -0.72 6.38 12.02
C ARG A 109 -0.63 4.89 12.39
N GLY A 110 0.25 4.16 11.72
CA GLY A 110 0.53 2.76 12.03
C GLY A 110 1.66 2.64 13.04
N GLN A 111 1.59 1.64 13.91
CA GLN A 111 2.69 1.15 14.72
C GLN A 111 2.98 -0.29 14.29
N TYR A 112 4.12 -0.51 13.64
CA TYR A 112 4.60 -1.87 13.38
C TYR A 112 4.98 -2.53 14.71
N LEU A 113 4.54 -3.76 14.91
CA LEU A 113 4.77 -4.50 16.14
C LEU A 113 5.67 -5.73 15.92
N ASP A 114 5.32 -6.54 14.94
CA ASP A 114 5.99 -7.82 14.70
C ASP A 114 5.64 -8.39 13.31
N GLN A 115 6.20 -9.54 12.99
CA GLN A 115 5.87 -10.35 11.83
C GLN A 115 5.50 -11.77 12.24
N LEU A 116 4.43 -12.31 11.65
CA LEU A 116 4.00 -13.69 11.89
C LEU A 116 4.26 -14.56 10.66
N LEU A 117 4.54 -15.84 10.90
CA LEU A 117 4.56 -16.84 9.83
C LEU A 117 3.13 -17.02 9.27
N PRO A 118 2.98 -17.26 7.97
CA PRO A 118 1.68 -17.42 7.35
C PRO A 118 1.12 -18.81 7.73
N GLU A 119 -0.06 -18.83 8.34
CA GLU A 119 -0.82 -20.06 8.53
C GLU A 119 -1.70 -20.32 7.29
N PRO A 120 -1.81 -21.57 6.78
CA PRO A 120 -2.72 -21.89 5.70
C PRO A 120 -4.17 -21.45 6.01
N GLY A 121 -4.80 -20.72 5.09
CA GLY A 121 -6.18 -20.25 5.27
C GLY A 121 -6.32 -19.01 6.15
N LEU A 122 -5.25 -18.24 6.34
CA LEU A 122 -5.31 -17.00 7.11
C LEU A 122 -6.30 -16.02 6.49
N THR A 123 -7.29 -15.64 7.30
CA THR A 123 -8.37 -14.74 6.92
C THR A 123 -8.23 -13.44 7.71
N ILE A 124 -8.20 -12.31 7.02
CA ILE A 124 -8.26 -10.99 7.62
C ILE A 124 -9.67 -10.45 7.42
N THR A 125 -10.29 -9.97 8.49
CA THR A 125 -11.61 -9.34 8.44
C THR A 125 -11.50 -7.87 8.75
N GLY A 126 -12.23 -7.05 8.02
CA GLY A 126 -12.33 -5.64 8.31
C GLY A 126 -13.12 -5.39 9.60
N ARG A 127 -12.71 -4.35 10.34
CA ARG A 127 -13.32 -4.01 11.62
C ARG A 127 -14.77 -3.55 11.41
N GLY A 128 -15.67 -4.00 12.28
CA GLY A 128 -17.12 -3.77 12.13
C GLY A 128 -17.56 -2.30 12.12
N ASP A 129 -16.76 -1.41 12.69
CA ASP A 129 -16.94 0.05 12.79
C ASP A 129 -16.05 0.84 11.81
N SER A 130 -15.53 0.18 10.77
CA SER A 130 -14.67 0.81 9.75
C SER A 130 -15.30 0.76 8.36
N ILE A 131 -14.72 1.50 7.42
CA ILE A 131 -15.06 1.40 5.99
C ILE A 131 -14.84 0.00 5.40
N PHE A 132 -14.10 -0.86 6.11
CA PHE A 132 -13.87 -2.25 5.73
C PHE A 132 -14.81 -3.22 6.42
N SER A 133 -15.83 -2.75 7.15
CA SER A 133 -16.82 -3.61 7.80
C SER A 133 -17.45 -4.59 6.81
N GLY A 134 -17.46 -5.88 7.17
CA GLY A 134 -17.95 -6.97 6.32
C GLY A 134 -16.95 -7.45 5.24
N LEU A 135 -15.81 -6.79 5.06
CA LEU A 135 -14.74 -7.26 4.19
C LEU A 135 -14.07 -8.49 4.80
N THR A 136 -13.92 -9.54 4.00
CA THR A 136 -13.17 -10.75 4.34
C THR A 136 -12.13 -10.97 3.25
N LEU A 137 -10.85 -11.00 3.63
CA LEU A 137 -9.72 -11.23 2.74
C LEU A 137 -9.06 -12.55 3.11
N ASN A 138 -9.02 -13.48 2.16
CA ASN A 138 -8.33 -14.75 2.31
C ASN A 138 -6.92 -14.62 1.72
N LEU A 139 -5.91 -14.56 2.57
CA LEU A 139 -4.52 -14.43 2.13
C LEU A 139 -4.06 -15.71 1.44
N ASN A 140 -3.24 -15.56 0.39
CA ASN A 140 -2.74 -16.67 -0.44
C ASN A 140 -3.84 -17.61 -0.98
N SER A 141 -5.05 -17.11 -1.19
CA SER A 141 -6.16 -17.81 -1.87
C SER A 141 -6.33 -17.33 -3.31
N GLY A 142 -7.21 -17.97 -4.09
CA GLY A 142 -7.28 -17.82 -5.55
C GLY A 142 -7.44 -16.40 -6.12
N ASP A 143 -7.95 -15.44 -5.33
CA ASP A 143 -8.08 -14.04 -5.73
C ASP A 143 -6.93 -13.14 -5.23
N ALA A 144 -5.95 -13.72 -4.52
CA ALA A 144 -4.77 -13.03 -4.00
C ALA A 144 -3.55 -13.23 -4.91
N ALA A 145 -2.54 -12.37 -4.75
CA ALA A 145 -1.26 -12.49 -5.47
C ALA A 145 -0.42 -13.73 -5.08
N HIS A 146 -0.86 -14.52 -4.09
CA HIS A 146 -0.16 -15.72 -3.59
C HIS A 146 1.31 -15.49 -3.20
N ASN A 147 1.62 -14.30 -2.69
CA ASN A 147 2.99 -13.87 -2.40
C ASN A 147 3.16 -13.39 -0.96
N GLN A 148 2.33 -13.88 -0.03
CA GLN A 148 2.46 -13.57 1.40
C GLN A 148 3.21 -14.69 2.13
N ASP A 149 4.52 -14.54 2.27
CA ASP A 149 5.42 -15.43 3.01
C ASP A 149 5.46 -15.13 4.52
N SER A 150 4.82 -14.04 4.93
CA SER A 150 4.72 -13.57 6.32
C SER A 150 3.68 -12.46 6.42
N LEU A 151 3.19 -12.18 7.63
CA LEU A 151 2.20 -11.13 7.88
C LEU A 151 2.77 -10.06 8.83
N ASP A 152 2.69 -8.79 8.42
CA ASP A 152 2.95 -7.66 9.30
C ASP A 152 1.84 -7.53 10.36
N VAL A 153 2.24 -7.48 11.63
CA VAL A 153 1.37 -7.13 12.75
C VAL A 153 1.48 -5.64 13.00
N VAL A 154 0.38 -4.93 12.78
CA VAL A 154 0.30 -3.47 12.90
C VAL A 154 -0.80 -3.09 13.87
N ALA A 155 -0.48 -2.23 14.83
CA ALA A 155 -1.47 -1.58 15.69
C ALA A 155 -1.71 -0.14 15.24
N PRO A 156 -2.88 0.45 15.58
CA PRO A 156 -3.06 1.88 15.49
C PRO A 156 -2.02 2.61 16.35
N GLY A 157 -1.45 3.68 15.82
CA GLY A 157 -0.53 4.56 16.52
C GLY A 157 -1.21 5.31 17.66
N ILE A 158 -0.42 5.82 18.59
CA ILE A 158 -0.91 6.54 19.76
C ILE A 158 -1.72 7.77 19.29
N ASN A 159 -2.94 7.94 19.81
CA ASN A 159 -3.94 8.96 19.40
C ASN A 159 -4.63 8.72 18.04
N SER A 160 -4.71 7.48 17.57
CA SER A 160 -5.63 7.10 16.50
C SER A 160 -7.07 7.14 17.03
N PHE A 161 -7.86 8.13 16.62
CA PHE A 161 -9.27 8.19 17.00
C PHE A 161 -10.05 7.06 16.33
N THR A 162 -10.62 6.15 17.11
CA THR A 162 -11.72 5.30 16.67
C THR A 162 -12.99 6.15 16.66
N SER A 163 -13.40 6.62 15.49
CA SER A 163 -14.72 7.26 15.35
C SER A 163 -15.77 6.17 15.40
N THR A 164 -16.36 5.94 16.58
CA THR A 164 -17.62 5.21 16.68
C THR A 164 -18.74 6.10 16.14
N SER A 165 -19.24 5.81 14.93
CA SER A 165 -20.53 6.32 14.44
C SER A 165 -21.65 5.35 14.75
#